data_AF-A0A937ET13-F1
#
_entry.id   AF-A0A937ET13-F1
#
_cell.length_a   1.000
_cell.length_b   1.000
_cell.length_c   1.000
_cell.angle_alpha   90.00
_cell.angle_beta   90.00
_cell.angle_gamma   90.00
#
_symmetry.space_group_name_H-M   'P 1'
#
loop_
_entity.id
_entity.type
_entity.pdbx_description
1 polymer ?
#
loop_
_entity_poly.entity_id
_entity_poly.type
_entity_poly.pdbx_seq_one_letter_code
_entity_poly.pdbx_strand_id
1 'polypeptide(L)'
;MQGRVVELIRELMQAQRLSIRKISARIAQEYGGSEMGYTQQINRILNDPDYDPSFSTVQKILSALNYSIWQGTPLTDLTRLEQRLDRMSGEIADLKEIVSTLSRSRAE
;
A
#
# COMPACT_ATOMS: atom_id res chain seq x y z
N MET A 1 6.88 -11.70 -7.46
CA MET A 1 6.05 -10.50 -7.15
C MET A 1 6.58 -9.26 -7.87
N GLN A 2 7.89 -9.02 -7.84
CA GLN A 2 8.55 -7.86 -8.46
C GLN A 2 8.24 -7.64 -9.96
N GLY A 3 8.24 -8.69 -10.79
CA GLY A 3 7.96 -8.57 -12.23
C GLY A 3 6.61 -7.90 -12.55
N ARG A 4 5.54 -8.31 -11.86
CA ARG A 4 4.19 -7.74 -12.05
C ARG A 4 4.09 -6.27 -11.63
N VAL A 5 4.83 -5.87 -10.60
CA VAL A 5 4.85 -4.47 -10.12
C VAL A 5 5.59 -3.58 -11.11
N VAL A 6 6.71 -4.07 -11.66
CA VAL A 6 7.49 -3.34 -12.67
C VAL A 6 6.69 -3.19 -13.96
N GLU A 7 6.03 -4.26 -14.42
CA GLU A 7 5.11 -4.22 -15.57
C GLU A 7 4.00 -3.19 -15.36
N LEU A 8 3.31 -3.24 -14.21
CA LEU A 8 2.26 -2.27 -13.86
C LEU A 8 2.75 -0.82 -13.89
N ILE A 9 3.91 -0.54 -13.28
CA ILE A 9 4.50 0.81 -13.29
C ILE A 9 4.77 1.24 -14.73
N ARG A 10 5.34 0.37 -15.58
CA ARG A 10 5.62 0.68 -17.00
C ARG A 10 4.35 0.96 -17.79
N GLU A 11 3.31 0.15 -17.62
CA GLU A 11 2.01 0.33 -18.29
C GLU A 11 1.36 1.66 -17.87
N LEU A 12 1.32 1.97 -16.57
CA LEU A 12 0.76 3.23 -16.08
C LEU A 12 1.54 4.45 -16.58
N MET A 13 2.87 4.36 -16.62
CA MET A 13 3.72 5.40 -17.20
C MET A 13 3.41 5.64 -18.68
N GLN A 14 3.23 4.56 -19.46
CA GLN A 14 2.90 4.64 -20.88
C GLN A 14 1.49 5.20 -21.09
N ALA A 15 0.49 4.69 -20.37
CA ALA A 15 -0.90 5.11 -20.46
C ALA A 15 -1.07 6.62 -20.16
N GLN A 16 -0.33 7.13 -19.17
CA GLN A 16 -0.40 8.53 -18.76
C GLN A 16 0.64 9.42 -19.45
N ARG A 17 1.52 8.85 -20.29
CA ARG A 17 2.65 9.53 -20.94
C ARG A 17 3.53 10.30 -19.93
N LEU A 18 3.76 9.69 -18.76
CA LEU A 18 4.58 10.27 -17.70
C LEU A 18 6.01 9.74 -17.76
N SER A 19 6.97 10.66 -17.72
CA SER A 19 8.38 10.32 -17.62
C SER A 19 8.79 10.07 -16.17
N ILE A 20 9.88 9.31 -15.97
CA ILE A 20 10.49 9.10 -14.64
C ILE A 20 10.70 10.43 -13.94
N ARG A 21 11.22 11.43 -14.65
CA ARG A 21 11.44 12.79 -14.12
C ARG A 21 10.18 13.41 -13.53
N LYS A 22 9.05 13.37 -14.26
CA LYS A 22 7.77 13.91 -13.76
C LYS A 22 7.28 13.16 -12.52
N ILE A 23 7.46 11.84 -12.48
CA ILE A 23 7.07 11.00 -11.34
C ILE A 23 7.95 11.34 -10.14
N SER A 24 9.27 11.38 -10.31
CA SER A 24 10.22 11.74 -9.26
C SER A 24 9.97 13.13 -8.68
N ALA A 25 9.66 14.12 -9.53
CA ALA A 25 9.34 15.47 -9.10
C ALA A 25 8.06 15.49 -8.25
N ARG A 26 7.01 14.78 -8.66
CA ARG A 26 5.77 14.63 -7.88
C ARG A 26 6.00 13.99 -6.52
N ILE A 27 6.77 12.90 -6.48
CA ILE A 27 7.08 12.22 -5.22
C ILE A 27 7.86 13.16 -4.29
N ALA A 28 8.88 13.87 -4.80
CA ALA A 28 9.66 14.80 -4.00
C ALA A 28 8.81 15.97 -3.47
N GLN A 29 7.87 16.47 -4.27
CA GLN A 29 6.95 17.53 -3.86
C GLN A 29 5.99 17.09 -2.75
N GLU A 30 5.47 15.86 -2.81
CA GLU A 30 4.43 15.37 -1.90
C GLU A 30 5.02 14.76 -0.60
N TYR A 31 6.12 14.03 -0.70
CA TYR A 31 6.70 13.27 0.42
C TYR A 31 8.04 13.81 0.91
N GLY A 32 8.56 14.87 0.30
CA GLY A 32 9.91 15.37 0.54
C GLY A 32 11.00 14.45 -0.01
N GLY A 33 12.26 14.89 0.13
CA GLY A 33 13.44 14.21 -0.41
C GLY A 33 13.90 14.79 -1.75
N SER A 34 14.84 14.11 -2.41
CA SER A 34 15.46 14.57 -3.64
C SER A 34 14.84 13.92 -4.89
N GLU A 35 14.47 14.74 -5.88
CA GLU A 35 14.04 14.29 -7.21
C GLU A 35 15.09 13.36 -7.85
N MET A 36 16.38 13.67 -7.69
CA MET A 36 17.47 12.84 -8.22
C MET A 36 17.52 11.48 -7.51
N GLY A 37 17.29 11.45 -6.20
CA GLY A 37 17.22 10.21 -5.42
C GLY A 37 16.08 9.30 -5.90
N TYR A 38 14.88 9.86 -6.08
CA TYR A 38 13.75 9.11 -6.61
C TYR A 38 13.96 8.68 -8.07
N THR A 39 14.64 9.49 -8.88
CA THR A 39 14.99 9.12 -10.27
C THR A 39 15.89 7.89 -10.29
N GLN A 40 16.90 7.83 -9.41
CA GLN A 40 17.78 6.67 -9.30
C GLN A 40 17.02 5.43 -8.80
N GLN A 41 16.16 5.59 -7.79
CA GLN A 41 15.35 4.50 -7.26
C GLN A 41 14.40 3.92 -8.31
N ILE A 42 13.67 4.77 -9.05
CA ILE A 42 12.77 4.30 -10.10
C ILE A 42 13.55 3.61 -11.21
N ASN A 43 14.71 4.13 -11.62
CA ASN A 43 15.55 3.47 -12.61
C ASN A 43 16.05 2.10 -12.16
N ARG A 44 16.40 1.93 -10.87
CA ARG A 44 16.75 0.62 -10.32
C ARG A 44 15.56 -0.33 -10.39
N ILE A 45 14.40 0.10 -9.89
CA ILE A 45 13.17 -0.71 -9.93
C ILE A 45 12.84 -1.21 -11.33
N LEU A 46 12.98 -0.34 -12.33
CA LEU A 46 12.58 -0.65 -13.68
C LEU A 46 13.60 -1.54 -14.42
N ASN A 47 14.89 -1.42 -14.12
CA ASN A 47 15.94 -2.01 -14.96
C ASN A 47 16.80 -3.06 -14.25
N ASP A 48 16.75 -3.13 -12.92
CA ASP A 48 17.46 -4.13 -12.13
C ASP A 48 16.48 -5.24 -11.70
N PRO A 49 16.55 -6.44 -12.30
CA PRO A 49 15.64 -7.53 -11.99
C PRO A 49 15.87 -8.12 -10.60
N ASP A 50 17.02 -7.88 -9.97
CA ASP A 50 17.34 -8.40 -8.64
C ASP A 50 17.10 -7.38 -7.53
N TYR A 51 16.76 -6.14 -7.89
CA TYR A 51 16.47 -5.07 -6.94
C TYR A 51 15.07 -5.22 -6.34
N ASP A 52 14.99 -5.61 -5.06
CA ASP A 52 13.72 -5.68 -4.32
C ASP A 52 13.32 -4.31 -3.75
N PRO A 53 12.32 -3.61 -4.32
CA PRO A 53 11.90 -2.32 -3.79
C PRO A 53 11.07 -2.47 -2.52
N SER A 54 11.31 -1.56 -1.58
CA SER A 54 10.41 -1.44 -0.43
C SER A 54 8.98 -1.10 -0.88
N PHE A 55 8.00 -1.65 -0.16
CA PHE A 55 6.58 -1.35 -0.37
C PHE A 55 6.29 0.15 -0.35
N SER A 56 6.91 0.90 0.57
CA SER A 56 6.76 2.36 0.66
C SER A 56 7.23 3.07 -0.63
N THR A 57 8.34 2.62 -1.22
CA THR A 57 8.84 3.17 -2.48
C THR A 57 7.86 2.91 -3.62
N VAL A 58 7.35 1.67 -3.73
CA VAL A 58 6.36 1.32 -4.76
C VAL A 58 5.07 2.13 -4.57
N GLN A 59 4.58 2.27 -3.35
CA GLN A 59 3.38 3.04 -3.03
C GLN A 59 3.52 4.51 -3.44
N LYS A 60 4.68 5.14 -3.17
CA LYS A 60 4.96 6.53 -3.60
C LYS A 60 4.93 6.66 -5.12
N ILE A 61 5.50 5.71 -5.84
CA ILE A 61 5.50 5.69 -7.32
C ILE A 61 4.07 5.56 -7.85
N LEU A 62 3.28 4.63 -7.31
CA LEU A 62 1.89 4.43 -7.73
C LEU A 62 1.02 5.65 -7.37
N SER A 63 1.21 6.26 -6.20
CA SER A 63 0.53 7.49 -5.81
C SER A 63 0.83 8.64 -6.79
N ALA A 64 2.10 8.81 -7.18
CA ALA A 64 2.49 9.83 -8.17
C ALA A 64 1.93 9.57 -9.59
N LEU A 65 1.56 8.32 -9.86
CA LEU A 65 0.82 7.88 -11.05
C LEU A 65 -0.71 7.96 -10.84
N ASN A 66 -1.20 8.62 -9.78
CA ASN A 66 -2.61 8.66 -9.39
C ASN A 66 -3.29 7.28 -9.32
N TYR A 67 -2.49 6.24 -9.07
CA TYR A 67 -2.95 4.87 -8.96
C TYR A 67 -2.88 4.46 -7.50
N SER A 68 -4.04 4.21 -6.90
CA SER A 68 -4.06 3.63 -5.56
C SER A 68 -3.87 2.12 -5.70
N ILE A 69 -2.97 1.53 -4.91
CA ILE A 69 -2.87 0.07 -4.76
C ILE A 69 -4.21 -0.59 -4.38
N TRP A 70 -5.15 0.19 -3.84
CA TRP A 70 -6.51 -0.23 -3.49
C TRP A 70 -7.50 -0.16 -4.67
N GLN A 71 -7.18 0.55 -5.76
CA GLN A 71 -8.00 0.58 -6.98
C GLN A 71 -7.89 -0.71 -7.80
N GLY A 72 -6.88 -1.55 -7.54
CA GLY A 72 -6.71 -2.87 -8.15
C GLY A 72 -7.39 -4.01 -7.41
N THR A 73 -7.87 -3.78 -6.18
CA THR A 73 -8.77 -4.72 -5.49
C THR A 73 -10.18 -4.52 -6.03
N PRO A 74 -10.85 -5.54 -6.60
CA PRO A 74 -12.26 -5.40 -6.95
C PRO A 74 -13.02 -4.94 -5.71
N LEU A 75 -13.97 -3.99 -5.86
CA LEU A 75 -14.77 -3.45 -4.75
C LEU A 75 -15.35 -4.55 -3.83
N THR A 76 -15.54 -5.76 -4.37
CA THR A 76 -15.96 -6.96 -3.66
C THR A 76 -15.05 -7.35 -2.48
N ASP A 77 -13.74 -7.11 -2.56
CA ASP A 77 -12.80 -7.41 -1.47
C ASP A 77 -12.85 -6.38 -0.33
N LEU A 78 -13.27 -5.14 -0.60
CA LEU A 78 -13.48 -4.12 0.45
C LEU A 78 -14.69 -4.47 1.32
N THR A 79 -15.81 -4.84 0.70
CA THR A 79 -16.99 -5.30 1.46
C THR A 79 -16.68 -6.54 2.30
N ARG A 80 -15.81 -7.43 1.79
CA ARG A 80 -15.36 -8.61 2.54
C ARG A 80 -14.41 -8.25 3.69
N LEU A 81 -13.57 -7.24 3.51
CA LEU A 81 -12.71 -6.71 4.58
C LEU A 81 -13.51 -5.98 5.66
N GLU A 82 -14.48 -5.16 5.26
CA GLU A 82 -15.43 -4.50 6.17
C GLU A 82 -16.20 -5.53 7.01
N GLN A 83 -16.79 -6.55 6.37
CA GLN A 83 -17.48 -7.63 7.08
C GLN A 83 -16.57 -8.40 8.06
N ARG A 84 -15.30 -8.58 7.71
CA ARG A 84 -14.32 -9.23 8.60
C ARG A 84 -13.93 -8.33 9.77
N LEU A 85 -13.77 -7.03 9.54
CA LEU A 85 -13.49 -6.04 10.59
C LEU A 85 -14.67 -5.94 11.56
N ASP A 86 -15.90 -5.88 11.05
CA ASP A 86 -17.12 -5.86 11.87
C ASP A 86 -17.22 -7.12 12.73
N ARG A 87 -16.95 -8.30 12.15
CA ARG A 87 -16.93 -9.56 12.90
C ARG A 87 -15.85 -9.58 13.99
N MET A 88 -14.63 -9.16 13.67
CA MET A 88 -13.54 -9.07 14.65
C MET A 88 -13.86 -8.08 15.78
N SER A 89 -14.53 -6.97 15.46
CA SER A 89 -14.99 -5.99 16.46
C SER A 89 -15.97 -6.62 17.44
N GLY A 90 -16.93 -7.41 16.93
CA GLY A 90 -17.86 -8.18 17.75
C GLY A 90 -17.16 -9.22 18.64
N GLU A 91 -16.28 -10.04 18.06
CA GLU A 91 -15.51 -11.05 18.81
C GLU A 91 -14.66 -10.42 19.93
N ILE A 92 -14.08 -9.23 19.70
CA ILE A 92 -13.34 -8.48 20.73
C ILE A 92 -14.27 -7.98 21.83
N ALA A 93 -15.49 -7.54 21.49
CA ALA A 93 -16.47 -7.11 22.48
C ALA A 93 -16.87 -8.29 23.40
N ASP A 94 -17.15 -9.45 22.82
CA ASP A 94 -17.49 -10.67 23.55
C ASP A 94 -16.33 -11.13 24.45
N LEU A 95 -15.10 -11.10 23.94
CA LEU A 95 -13.91 -11.42 24.74
C LEU A 95 -13.73 -10.46 25.92
N LYS A 96 -14.00 -9.16 25.74
CA LYS A 96 -13.94 -8.18 26.84
C LYS A 96 -14.99 -8.47 27.90
N GLU A 97 -16.18 -8.91 27.51
CA GLU A 97 -17.24 -9.29 28.43
C GLU A 97 -16.88 -10.56 29.22
N ILE A 98 -16.36 -11.58 28.54
CA ILE A 98 -15.87 -12.82 29.17
C ILE A 98 -14.76 -12.51 30.17
N VAL A 99 -13.76 -11.70 29.79
CA VAL A 99 -12.66 -11.30 30.69
C VAL A 99 -13.18 -10.52 31.89
N SER A 100 -14.14 -9.62 31.70
CA SER A 100 -14.75 -8.84 32.78
C SER A 100 -15.51 -9.72 33.76
N THR A 101 -16.25 -10.70 33.24
CA THR A 101 -16.99 -11.69 34.02
C THR A 101 -16.06 -12.60 34.81
N LEU A 102 -15.00 -13.12 34.17
CA LEU A 102 -13.98 -13.94 34.84
C LEU A 102 -13.26 -13.15 35.94
N SER A 103 -12.91 -11.89 35.68
CA SER A 103 -12.24 -11.03 36.66
C SER A 103 -13.13 -10.75 37.86
N ARG A 104 -14.44 -10.60 37.66
CA ARG A 104 -15.42 -10.43 38.74
C ARG A 104 -15.61 -11.72 39.54
N SER A 105 -15.75 -12.87 38.87
CA SER A 105 -15.91 -14.18 39.51
C SER A 105 -14.68 -14.63 40.32
N ARG A 106 -13.50 -14.08 40.03
CA ARG A 106 -12.25 -14.37 40.77
C ARG A 106 -12.06 -13.43 41.97
N ALA A 107 -12.82 -12.35 42.05
CA ALA A 107 -12.78 -11.38 43.15
C ALA A 107 -13.84 -11.67 44.25
N GLU A 108 -14.75 -12.62 43.99
CA GLU A 108 -15.69 -13.23 44.95
C GLU A 108 -15.10 -14.52 45.53
#